data_AF-A0A2V6IVM5-F1
#
_entry.id   AF-A0A2V6IVM5-F1
#
_cell.length_a   1.000
_cell.length_b   1.000
_cell.length_c   1.000
_cell.angle_alpha   90.00
_cell.angle_beta   90.00
_cell.angle_gamma   90.00
#
_symmetry.space_group_name_H-M   'P 1'
#
loop_
_entity.id
_entity.type
_entity.pdbx_description
1 polymer ?
#
loop_
_entity_poly.entity_id
_entity_poly.type
_entity_poly.pdbx_seq_one_letter_code
_entity_poly.pdbx_strand_id
1 'polypeptide(L)'
;MKRLLVGVVLLFASAELFAQQNTPPLQREETPPAGPHQINTPPLPPPPEEGAPPLKPTATVPPVAPIVVAAPKQPNGRIQKSLVRITSTEVEPDYRAPWNTGAIGRGVGAGFVIDGPRIMTNAHVVSNTRYLTVEREGDPNKYPARVVFVAHDCDLALITVDSPEFFKNMVPLGFGGIPELESTVSAYGYPIGGERMSVTTGIVSRIDFQLYTHSSIDSHLAIQISAQINPGNSGGPVMQNAKVVGVAFQGYSGDIAQGVAYMIPTPVIRRFLTDIKDNHYDKYVDLGLTYSKLQNPAQRRYLGLPDDGRGVIVDTVIEAGPAGKVLKQGDVLLSIDDHAIASDAFVELEGERVEMPEVVERKFKGDKVKFEILRDRKPMTLRIELDTVWPYQMQAHHYDTRPRYVVYGGLIFQPLSLDLLDAYQTADPRVRHYFDYFIVEQIYLQHPDVIVLTNILPDPTNTYLAAYRSSIVDEVNGKKIATLNDLAQAFAETPDRFVIKMIGQGPPLVRTNSHPLQRDRRAKSRGTASRGTGDGSLRNCPPLLECPPKSRLVSSFSSCSAAPLRFGQRRSRLLRRCNRNNCLSSGSMLPGRDTITFGHGKSARPFPNAR
;
A
#
# COMPACT_ATOMS: atom_id res chain seq x y z
N MET A 1 39.35 32.77 4.92
CA MET A 1 38.56 33.40 3.82
C MET A 1 38.45 32.41 2.67
N LYS A 2 37.31 32.36 1.94
CA LYS A 2 37.06 31.57 0.71
C LYS A 2 37.24 30.04 0.88
N ARG A 3 36.24 29.15 0.80
CA ARG A 3 35.18 28.90 -0.21
C ARG A 3 35.70 28.79 -1.65
N LEU A 4 35.76 27.57 -2.19
CA LEU A 4 35.26 27.27 -3.55
C LEU A 4 34.90 25.78 -3.73
N LEU A 5 33.95 25.53 -4.63
CA LEU A 5 33.37 24.29 -5.18
C LEU A 5 34.08 22.94 -4.92
N VAL A 6 33.32 22.00 -4.33
CA VAL A 6 32.92 20.73 -4.97
C VAL A 6 31.43 20.54 -4.66
N GLY A 7 30.59 20.15 -5.63
CA GLY A 7 29.14 19.95 -5.36
C GLY A 7 28.18 20.02 -6.53
N VAL A 8 28.42 19.30 -7.64
CA VAL A 8 27.40 18.99 -8.67
C VAL A 8 27.68 17.61 -9.31
N VAL A 9 27.24 16.52 -8.68
CA VAL A 9 26.93 15.22 -9.34
C VAL A 9 25.89 14.48 -8.47
N LEU A 10 24.60 14.67 -8.76
CA LEU A 10 23.43 13.82 -8.42
C LEU A 10 22.13 14.66 -8.57
N LEU A 11 21.78 15.00 -9.81
CA LEU A 11 20.63 15.87 -10.12
C LEU A 11 19.90 15.47 -11.42
N PHE A 12 20.09 14.23 -11.88
CA PHE A 12 19.64 13.73 -13.18
C PHE A 12 18.51 12.67 -13.11
N ALA A 13 17.89 12.47 -11.94
CA ALA A 13 16.71 11.60 -11.79
C ALA A 13 15.39 12.39 -11.56
N SER A 14 15.48 13.71 -11.33
CA SER A 14 14.34 14.56 -10.94
C SER A 14 14.18 15.84 -11.76
N ALA A 15 15.03 16.05 -12.78
CA ALA A 15 14.98 17.23 -13.64
C ALA A 15 13.93 17.15 -14.77
N GLU A 16 13.63 15.94 -15.27
CA GLU A 16 12.75 15.76 -16.43
C GLU A 16 11.29 16.13 -16.16
N LEU A 17 10.85 16.06 -14.90
CA LEU A 17 9.46 16.35 -14.50
C LEU A 17 9.13 17.85 -14.39
N PHE A 18 10.13 18.74 -14.29
CA PHE A 18 9.92 20.19 -14.14
C PHE A 18 10.19 21.01 -15.41
N ALA A 19 10.87 20.45 -16.41
CA ALA A 19 11.23 21.17 -17.63
C ALA A 19 10.02 21.46 -18.56
N GLN A 20 8.92 20.72 -18.45
CA GLN A 20 7.78 20.82 -19.37
C GLN A 20 6.73 21.91 -19.04
N GLN A 21 6.80 22.59 -17.88
CA GLN A 21 5.74 23.51 -17.44
C GLN A 21 6.06 25.02 -17.55
N ASN A 22 7.25 25.42 -18.00
CA ASN A 22 7.65 26.84 -18.09
C ASN A 22 8.49 27.19 -19.34
N THR A 23 8.05 26.77 -20.52
CA THR A 23 8.53 27.35 -21.80
C THR A 23 7.67 28.57 -22.18
N PRO A 24 8.28 29.76 -22.44
CA PRO A 24 7.54 30.87 -23.02
C PRO A 24 7.15 30.54 -24.47
N PRO A 25 6.01 31.04 -24.97
CA PRO A 25 5.55 30.74 -26.33
C PRO A 25 6.53 31.31 -27.37
N LEU A 26 7.08 30.43 -28.21
CA LEU A 26 7.87 30.83 -29.37
C LEU A 26 7.00 31.65 -30.32
N GLN A 27 7.53 32.78 -30.78
CA GLN A 27 6.89 33.61 -31.79
C GLN A 27 6.81 32.84 -33.11
N ARG A 28 5.65 32.90 -33.79
CA ARG A 28 5.51 32.38 -35.16
C ARG A 28 6.15 33.38 -36.12
N GLU A 29 7.18 32.96 -36.85
CA GLU A 29 7.51 33.62 -38.11
C GLU A 29 6.45 33.26 -39.16
N GLU A 30 5.90 34.28 -39.82
CA GLU A 30 4.91 34.11 -40.88
C GLU A 30 5.63 33.83 -42.21
N THR A 31 5.43 32.65 -42.78
CA THR A 31 5.83 32.36 -44.17
C THR A 31 4.68 32.66 -45.15
N PRO A 32 4.97 33.24 -46.33
CA PRO A 32 3.93 33.73 -47.25
C PRO A 32 3.15 32.59 -47.94
N PRO A 33 1.91 32.86 -48.41
CA PRO A 33 1.00 31.81 -48.88
C PRO A 33 1.43 31.19 -50.21
N ALA A 34 1.47 29.86 -50.24
CA ALA A 34 1.56 29.08 -51.48
C ALA A 34 0.23 29.10 -52.26
N GLY A 35 0.31 29.05 -53.58
CA GLY A 35 -0.85 29.04 -54.48
C GLY A 35 -1.67 27.73 -54.44
N PRO A 36 -2.85 27.70 -55.09
CA PRO A 36 -3.75 26.56 -55.05
C PRO A 36 -3.17 25.34 -55.77
N HIS A 37 -2.86 24.28 -55.03
CA HIS A 37 -2.51 22.99 -55.60
C HIS A 37 -3.73 22.32 -56.25
N GLN A 38 -3.54 21.83 -57.47
CA GLN A 38 -4.59 21.17 -58.25
C GLN A 38 -4.92 19.77 -57.71
N ILE A 39 -6.20 19.40 -57.76
CA ILE A 39 -6.68 18.07 -57.40
C ILE A 39 -6.43 17.13 -58.59
N ASN A 40 -5.39 16.29 -58.49
CA ASN A 40 -5.08 15.28 -59.51
C ASN A 40 -5.98 14.05 -59.38
N THR A 41 -7.13 14.06 -60.04
CA THR A 41 -7.93 12.84 -60.26
C THR A 41 -7.30 11.96 -61.35
N PRO A 42 -7.22 10.63 -61.18
CA PRO A 42 -6.76 9.72 -62.24
C PRO A 42 -7.67 9.76 -63.48
N PRO A 43 -7.14 9.50 -64.70
CA PRO A 43 -7.95 9.40 -65.91
C PRO A 43 -8.92 8.21 -65.86
N LEU A 44 -10.08 8.35 -66.51
CA LEU A 44 -10.96 7.20 -66.77
C LEU A 44 -10.32 6.24 -67.80
N PRO A 45 -10.58 4.91 -67.69
CA PRO A 45 -10.20 3.96 -68.72
C PRO A 45 -11.06 4.13 -69.99
N PRO A 46 -10.56 3.69 -71.16
CA PRO A 46 -11.34 3.64 -72.39
C PRO A 46 -12.48 2.59 -72.32
N PRO A 47 -13.54 2.72 -73.15
CA PRO A 47 -14.58 1.70 -73.25
C PRO A 47 -14.02 0.38 -73.81
N PRO A 48 -14.55 -0.79 -73.38
CA PRO A 48 -14.08 -2.08 -73.86
C PRO A 48 -14.58 -2.39 -75.28
N GLU A 49 -13.73 -3.04 -76.08
CA GLU A 49 -14.11 -3.63 -77.37
C GLU A 49 -14.96 -4.90 -77.17
N GLU A 50 -15.90 -5.16 -78.09
CA GLU A 50 -16.65 -6.41 -78.14
C GLU A 50 -15.86 -7.50 -78.86
N GLY A 51 -15.85 -8.74 -78.33
CA GLY A 51 -15.60 -9.93 -79.15
C GLY A 51 -14.45 -10.85 -78.73
N ALA A 52 -14.62 -11.61 -77.64
CA ALA A 52 -13.88 -12.86 -77.41
C ALA A 52 -14.83 -13.94 -76.85
N PRO A 53 -14.77 -15.20 -77.33
CA PRO A 53 -15.71 -16.25 -76.94
C PRO A 53 -15.46 -16.80 -75.52
N PRO A 54 -16.49 -17.35 -74.85
CA PRO A 54 -16.40 -17.74 -73.45
C PRO A 54 -15.52 -18.97 -73.21
N LEU A 55 -14.56 -18.84 -72.30
CA LEU A 55 -13.86 -19.97 -71.70
C LEU A 55 -14.79 -20.72 -70.74
N LYS A 56 -14.64 -22.05 -70.67
CA LYS A 56 -15.50 -22.93 -69.85
C LYS A 56 -15.31 -22.67 -68.35
N PRO A 57 -16.36 -22.79 -67.52
CA PRO A 57 -16.21 -22.68 -66.07
C PRO A 57 -15.31 -23.78 -65.50
N THR A 58 -14.16 -23.39 -64.94
CA THR A 58 -13.39 -24.25 -64.04
C THR A 58 -14.16 -24.44 -62.73
N ALA A 59 -14.07 -25.63 -62.12
CA ALA A 59 -14.91 -26.03 -61.00
C ALA A 59 -14.83 -25.05 -59.80
N THR A 60 -15.99 -24.74 -59.23
CA THR A 60 -16.11 -23.99 -57.97
C THR A 60 -15.55 -24.81 -56.82
N VAL A 61 -14.54 -24.28 -56.14
CA VAL A 61 -14.13 -24.78 -54.81
C VAL A 61 -15.32 -24.57 -53.87
N PRO A 62 -15.80 -25.61 -53.14
CA PRO A 62 -16.90 -25.44 -52.21
C PRO A 62 -16.49 -24.49 -51.07
N PRO A 63 -17.37 -23.59 -50.61
CA PRO A 63 -17.05 -22.73 -49.49
C PRO A 63 -16.81 -23.59 -48.24
N VAL A 64 -15.64 -23.42 -47.63
CA VAL A 64 -15.34 -24.05 -46.33
C VAL A 64 -16.32 -23.47 -45.32
N ALA A 65 -17.30 -24.26 -44.91
CA ALA A 65 -18.24 -23.85 -43.87
C ALA A 65 -17.46 -23.49 -42.60
N PRO A 66 -17.72 -22.33 -41.96
CA PRO A 66 -17.05 -22.00 -40.73
C PRO A 66 -17.35 -23.08 -39.69
N ILE A 67 -16.30 -23.67 -39.12
CA ILE A 67 -16.46 -24.67 -38.06
C ILE A 67 -17.02 -23.94 -36.85
N VAL A 68 -18.35 -23.99 -36.68
CA VAL A 68 -19.03 -23.50 -35.48
C VAL A 68 -18.71 -24.47 -34.34
N VAL A 69 -17.53 -24.30 -33.75
CA VAL A 69 -17.18 -24.90 -32.47
C VAL A 69 -18.20 -24.38 -31.47
N ALA A 70 -19.19 -25.21 -31.13
CA ALA A 70 -20.25 -24.83 -30.21
C ALA A 70 -19.62 -24.43 -28.87
N ALA A 71 -19.77 -23.15 -28.50
CA ALA A 71 -19.24 -22.62 -27.25
C ALA A 71 -19.71 -23.52 -26.09
N PRO A 72 -18.80 -23.99 -25.22
CA PRO A 72 -19.15 -24.94 -24.18
C PRO A 72 -20.22 -24.35 -23.26
N LYS A 73 -21.24 -25.15 -22.90
CA LYS A 73 -22.45 -24.65 -22.23
C LYS A 73 -22.22 -23.88 -20.92
N GLN A 74 -21.06 -24.05 -20.27
CA GLN A 74 -20.55 -23.21 -19.19
C GLN A 74 -19.00 -23.25 -19.21
N PRO A 75 -18.29 -22.33 -19.91
CA PRO A 75 -16.81 -22.37 -19.96
C PRO A 75 -16.19 -22.18 -18.57
N ASN A 76 -16.82 -21.35 -17.74
CA ASN A 76 -16.26 -20.87 -16.48
C ASN A 76 -16.79 -21.63 -15.26
N GLY A 77 -17.58 -22.70 -15.44
CA GLY A 77 -18.39 -23.31 -14.37
C GLY A 77 -17.62 -23.86 -13.16
N ARG A 78 -16.30 -24.06 -13.25
CA ARG A 78 -15.42 -24.34 -12.09
C ARG A 78 -14.96 -23.05 -11.41
N ILE A 79 -14.56 -22.05 -12.18
CA ILE A 79 -14.04 -20.76 -11.69
C ILE A 79 -15.17 -19.98 -11.02
N GLN A 80 -16.37 -20.00 -11.60
CA GLN A 80 -17.60 -19.44 -11.05
C GLN A 80 -17.98 -20.04 -9.67
N LYS A 81 -17.60 -21.29 -9.41
CA LYS A 81 -17.77 -21.96 -8.09
C LYS A 81 -16.59 -21.74 -7.14
N SER A 82 -15.61 -20.92 -7.53
CA SER A 82 -14.47 -20.55 -6.68
C SER A 82 -14.45 -19.06 -6.40
N LEU A 83 -14.81 -18.26 -7.40
CA LEU A 83 -14.82 -16.81 -7.36
C LEU A 83 -15.88 -16.28 -6.40
N VAL A 84 -15.51 -15.25 -5.64
CA VAL A 84 -16.38 -14.60 -4.65
C VAL A 84 -16.25 -13.08 -4.76
N ARG A 85 -17.35 -12.35 -4.57
CA ARG A 85 -17.32 -10.90 -4.45
C ARG A 85 -17.06 -10.53 -3.00
N ILE A 86 -16.15 -9.59 -2.78
CA ILE A 86 -15.78 -9.09 -1.45
C ILE A 86 -16.27 -7.64 -1.34
N THR A 87 -16.99 -7.33 -0.27
CA THR A 87 -17.27 -5.94 0.16
C THR A 87 -16.61 -5.72 1.52
N SER A 88 -15.68 -4.77 1.57
CA SER A 88 -15.11 -4.22 2.80
C SER A 88 -15.92 -3.02 3.28
N THR A 89 -15.91 -2.78 4.58
CA THR A 89 -16.19 -1.48 5.19
C THR A 89 -14.94 -1.07 5.96
N GLU A 90 -14.02 -0.39 5.28
CA GLU A 90 -12.81 0.15 5.89
C GLU A 90 -13.04 1.41 6.70
N VAL A 91 -12.09 1.68 7.61
CA VAL A 91 -12.03 2.94 8.36
C VAL A 91 -10.60 3.46 8.31
N GLU A 92 -10.41 4.47 7.45
CA GLU A 92 -9.12 5.10 7.14
C GLU A 92 -8.67 6.04 8.26
N PRO A 93 -7.45 5.90 8.81
CA PRO A 93 -7.01 6.70 9.95
C PRO A 93 -6.81 8.19 9.65
N ASP A 94 -7.37 9.05 10.50
CA ASP A 94 -7.27 10.51 10.38
C ASP A 94 -5.97 11.04 11.02
N TYR A 95 -4.87 11.05 10.25
CA TYR A 95 -3.58 11.62 10.69
C TYR A 95 -3.65 13.12 11.07
N ARG A 96 -4.65 13.89 10.59
CA ARG A 96 -4.82 15.32 10.97
C ARG A 96 -5.43 15.47 12.38
N ALA A 97 -6.20 14.48 12.83
CA ALA A 97 -6.76 14.40 14.18
C ALA A 97 -6.74 12.94 14.70
N PRO A 98 -5.56 12.41 15.09
CA PRO A 98 -5.27 10.97 15.22
C PRO A 98 -5.96 10.24 16.39
N TRP A 99 -6.80 10.94 17.16
CA TRP A 99 -7.73 10.36 18.13
C TRP A 99 -9.10 10.02 17.54
N ASN A 100 -9.42 10.55 16.35
CA ASN A 100 -10.67 10.26 15.65
C ASN A 100 -10.69 8.80 15.19
N THR A 101 -11.88 8.24 15.04
CA THR A 101 -12.05 6.85 14.60
C THR A 101 -11.50 6.61 13.18
N GLY A 102 -11.58 7.63 12.31
CA GLY A 102 -11.25 7.58 10.89
C GLY A 102 -12.44 7.94 9.98
N ALA A 103 -12.21 7.99 8.68
CA ALA A 103 -13.28 8.11 7.68
C ALA A 103 -13.80 6.71 7.29
N ILE A 104 -15.13 6.53 7.20
CA ILE A 104 -15.71 5.24 6.79
C ILE A 104 -15.68 5.14 5.26
N GLY A 105 -14.97 4.15 4.74
CA GLY A 105 -14.92 3.80 3.32
C GLY A 105 -15.80 2.59 2.96
N ARG A 106 -15.69 2.14 1.70
CA ARG A 106 -16.28 0.89 1.22
C ARG A 106 -15.54 0.35 -0.03
N GLY A 107 -14.52 -0.46 0.19
CA GLY A 107 -13.85 -1.25 -0.84
C GLY A 107 -14.76 -2.35 -1.42
N VAL A 108 -14.56 -2.64 -2.71
CA VAL A 108 -15.13 -3.80 -3.41
C VAL A 108 -14.02 -4.46 -4.21
N GLY A 109 -13.90 -5.78 -4.08
CA GLY A 109 -12.90 -6.59 -4.77
C GLY A 109 -13.41 -7.99 -5.08
N ALA A 110 -12.55 -8.80 -5.67
CA ALA A 110 -12.77 -10.22 -5.91
C ALA A 110 -11.86 -11.06 -5.02
N GLY A 111 -12.22 -12.33 -4.87
CA GLY A 111 -11.36 -13.36 -4.30
C GLY A 111 -11.70 -14.73 -4.88
N PHE A 112 -10.92 -15.74 -4.53
CA PHE A 112 -11.18 -17.12 -4.97
C PHE A 112 -10.84 -18.14 -3.90
N VAL A 113 -11.61 -19.23 -3.84
CA VAL A 113 -11.38 -20.34 -2.92
C VAL A 113 -10.10 -21.10 -3.31
N ILE A 114 -9.19 -21.24 -2.35
CA ILE A 114 -7.98 -22.05 -2.44
C ILE A 114 -8.15 -23.32 -1.57
N ASP A 115 -7.10 -24.13 -1.41
CA ASP A 115 -7.18 -25.33 -0.57
C ASP A 115 -7.46 -25.01 0.92
N GLY A 116 -8.28 -25.86 1.56
CA GLY A 116 -8.89 -25.60 2.86
C GLY A 116 -10.06 -24.60 2.82
N PRO A 117 -10.66 -24.23 3.98
CA PRO A 117 -11.72 -23.24 4.07
C PRO A 117 -11.14 -21.81 4.00
N ARG A 118 -10.48 -21.49 2.88
CA ARG A 118 -9.69 -20.26 2.70
C ARG A 118 -9.98 -19.61 1.35
N ILE A 119 -10.00 -18.29 1.33
CA ILE A 119 -10.19 -17.45 0.14
C ILE A 119 -8.94 -16.58 0.01
N MET A 120 -8.36 -16.53 -1.19
CA MET A 120 -7.27 -15.62 -1.55
C MET A 120 -7.84 -14.34 -2.18
N THR A 121 -7.23 -13.20 -1.86
CA THR A 121 -7.52 -11.86 -2.42
C THR A 121 -6.29 -10.96 -2.24
N ASN A 122 -6.36 -9.68 -2.62
CA ASN A 122 -5.31 -8.70 -2.37
C ASN A 122 -5.34 -8.16 -0.92
N ALA A 123 -4.23 -7.61 -0.45
CA ALA A 123 -4.19 -6.90 0.84
C ALA A 123 -5.01 -5.61 0.78
N HIS A 124 -4.94 -4.84 -0.32
CA HIS A 124 -5.69 -3.60 -0.49
C HIS A 124 -7.22 -3.77 -0.45
N VAL A 125 -7.73 -4.97 -0.78
CA VAL A 125 -9.18 -5.31 -0.74
C VAL A 125 -9.69 -5.48 0.70
N VAL A 126 -8.80 -5.71 1.67
CA VAL A 126 -9.14 -6.00 3.08
C VAL A 126 -8.46 -5.08 4.10
N SER A 127 -7.58 -4.19 3.64
CA SER A 127 -6.86 -3.22 4.47
C SER A 127 -7.83 -2.27 5.19
N ASN A 128 -7.49 -1.91 6.43
CA ASN A 128 -8.27 -1.05 7.31
C ASN A 128 -9.71 -1.52 7.57
N THR A 129 -10.05 -2.78 7.25
CA THR A 129 -11.43 -3.28 7.33
C THR A 129 -11.93 -3.38 8.77
N ARG A 130 -13.19 -2.99 8.99
CA ARG A 130 -13.90 -3.18 10.28
C ARG A 130 -15.11 -4.11 10.15
N TYR A 131 -15.57 -4.35 8.93
CA TYR A 131 -16.56 -5.38 8.62
C TYR A 131 -16.35 -5.86 7.18
N LEU A 132 -16.16 -7.17 7.00
CA LEU A 132 -15.91 -7.79 5.71
C LEU A 132 -17.06 -8.75 5.38
N THR A 133 -17.55 -8.69 4.15
CA THR A 133 -18.58 -9.61 3.64
C THR A 133 -18.18 -10.22 2.31
N VAL A 134 -18.59 -11.48 2.13
CA VAL A 134 -18.29 -12.29 0.96
C VAL A 134 -19.60 -12.83 0.37
N GLU A 135 -19.71 -12.79 -0.96
CA GLU A 135 -20.88 -13.19 -1.73
C GLU A 135 -20.47 -14.20 -2.80
N ARG A 136 -21.31 -15.21 -3.06
CA ARG A 136 -21.09 -16.23 -4.10
C ARG A 136 -21.85 -15.86 -5.37
N GLU A 137 -21.33 -16.22 -6.55
CA GLU A 137 -22.02 -15.95 -7.81
C GLU A 137 -23.43 -16.58 -7.80
N GLY A 138 -24.47 -15.76 -7.98
CA GLY A 138 -25.87 -16.19 -8.00
C GLY A 138 -26.50 -16.49 -6.62
N ASP A 139 -25.81 -16.23 -5.52
CA ASP A 139 -26.34 -16.35 -4.16
C ASP A 139 -26.73 -14.96 -3.61
N PRO A 140 -27.99 -14.71 -3.21
CA PRO A 140 -28.40 -13.44 -2.63
C PRO A 140 -27.88 -13.20 -1.20
N ASN A 141 -27.25 -14.20 -0.57
CA ASN A 141 -26.78 -14.11 0.82
C ASN A 141 -25.38 -13.50 0.91
N LYS A 142 -25.21 -12.53 1.81
CA LYS A 142 -23.91 -11.98 2.21
C LYS A 142 -23.41 -12.69 3.46
N TYR A 143 -22.20 -13.24 3.40
CA TYR A 143 -21.60 -13.98 4.51
C TYR A 143 -20.55 -13.12 5.21
N PRO A 144 -20.64 -12.92 6.55
CA PRO A 144 -19.56 -12.30 7.31
C PRO A 144 -18.26 -13.09 7.16
N ALA A 145 -17.17 -12.37 6.91
CA ALA A 145 -15.83 -12.94 6.76
C ALA A 145 -14.85 -12.24 7.70
N ARG A 146 -13.68 -12.86 7.87
CA ARG A 146 -12.56 -12.30 8.62
C ARG A 146 -11.24 -12.55 7.90
N VAL A 147 -10.31 -11.62 8.06
CA VAL A 147 -8.91 -11.80 7.66
C VAL A 147 -8.29 -12.91 8.52
N VAL A 148 -7.44 -13.71 7.89
CA VAL A 148 -6.62 -14.76 8.52
C VAL A 148 -5.16 -14.35 8.48
N PHE A 149 -4.68 -13.91 7.31
CA PHE A 149 -3.36 -13.31 7.09
C PHE A 149 -3.47 -12.16 6.09
N VAL A 150 -2.61 -11.15 6.24
CA VAL A 150 -2.46 -10.04 5.28
C VAL A 150 -0.97 -9.68 5.16
N ALA A 151 -0.55 -9.47 3.93
CA ALA A 151 0.81 -9.16 3.50
C ALA A 151 0.74 -7.90 2.61
N HIS A 152 0.95 -6.74 3.22
CA HIS A 152 0.82 -5.44 2.53
C HIS A 152 2.00 -5.15 1.59
N ASP A 153 3.18 -5.72 1.87
CA ASP A 153 4.37 -5.68 1.01
C ASP A 153 4.07 -6.33 -0.35
N CYS A 154 3.68 -7.60 -0.35
CA CYS A 154 3.36 -8.33 -1.59
C CYS A 154 1.87 -8.30 -1.99
N ASP A 155 1.09 -7.33 -1.48
CA ASP A 155 -0.36 -7.14 -1.71
C ASP A 155 -1.21 -8.43 -1.75
N LEU A 156 -1.02 -9.34 -0.79
CA LEU A 156 -1.79 -10.59 -0.68
C LEU A 156 -2.52 -10.71 0.66
N ALA A 157 -3.69 -11.35 0.66
CA ALA A 157 -4.42 -11.70 1.86
C ALA A 157 -5.11 -13.06 1.76
N LEU A 158 -5.22 -13.73 2.90
CA LEU A 158 -6.13 -14.86 3.10
C LEU A 158 -7.28 -14.45 4.02
N ILE A 159 -8.51 -14.72 3.59
CA ILE A 159 -9.72 -14.53 4.40
C ILE A 159 -10.48 -15.86 4.54
N THR A 160 -11.40 -15.92 5.51
CA THR A 160 -12.28 -17.08 5.70
C THR A 160 -13.68 -16.64 6.14
N VAL A 161 -14.64 -17.55 5.96
CA VAL A 161 -16.04 -17.43 6.37
C VAL A 161 -16.31 -18.56 7.36
N ASP A 162 -16.65 -18.24 8.60
CA ASP A 162 -16.81 -19.26 9.66
C ASP A 162 -18.06 -20.15 9.49
N SER A 163 -18.93 -19.87 8.51
CA SER A 163 -20.10 -20.68 8.17
C SER A 163 -19.75 -21.80 7.16
N PRO A 164 -19.82 -23.10 7.52
CA PRO A 164 -19.47 -24.19 6.61
C PRO A 164 -20.35 -24.29 5.36
N GLU A 165 -21.61 -23.84 5.47
CA GLU A 165 -22.56 -23.79 4.34
C GLU A 165 -22.14 -22.79 3.23
N PHE A 166 -21.16 -21.92 3.50
CA PHE A 166 -20.52 -21.08 2.49
C PHE A 166 -19.62 -21.88 1.54
N PHE A 167 -18.72 -22.71 2.08
CA PHE A 167 -17.77 -23.50 1.28
C PHE A 167 -18.43 -24.72 0.62
N LYS A 168 -19.63 -25.09 1.05
CA LYS A 168 -20.46 -26.15 0.44
C LYS A 168 -20.70 -25.86 -1.05
N ASN A 169 -20.35 -26.83 -1.90
CA ASN A 169 -20.36 -26.74 -3.37
C ASN A 169 -19.39 -25.72 -4.01
N MET A 170 -18.58 -25.01 -3.22
CA MET A 170 -17.45 -24.24 -3.74
C MET A 170 -16.34 -25.20 -4.18
N VAL A 171 -15.50 -24.77 -5.13
CA VAL A 171 -14.42 -25.58 -5.69
C VAL A 171 -13.10 -24.83 -5.54
N PRO A 172 -12.08 -25.41 -4.86
CA PRO A 172 -10.77 -24.78 -4.80
C PRO A 172 -10.09 -24.77 -6.17
N LEU A 173 -9.41 -23.67 -6.47
CA LEU A 173 -8.52 -23.57 -7.63
C LEU A 173 -7.10 -23.97 -7.24
N GLY A 174 -6.37 -24.57 -8.20
CA GLY A 174 -4.98 -24.99 -8.02
C GLY A 174 -4.04 -24.10 -8.81
N PHE A 175 -2.89 -23.79 -8.22
CA PHE A 175 -1.86 -22.95 -8.84
C PHE A 175 -1.11 -23.68 -9.98
N GLY A 176 -0.70 -22.89 -10.99
CA GLY A 176 0.20 -23.27 -12.08
C GLY A 176 1.64 -22.88 -11.78
N GLY A 177 2.43 -22.69 -12.84
CA GLY A 177 3.76 -22.06 -12.78
C GLY A 177 3.71 -20.58 -13.17
N ILE A 178 4.83 -20.06 -13.64
CA ILE A 178 4.91 -18.79 -14.38
C ILE A 178 4.38 -19.06 -15.81
N PRO A 179 3.51 -18.21 -16.38
CA PRO A 179 3.07 -18.32 -17.77
C PRO A 179 4.10 -17.68 -18.72
N GLU A 180 4.30 -18.30 -19.88
CA GLU A 180 5.23 -17.83 -20.92
C GLU A 180 4.85 -16.44 -21.47
N LEU A 181 5.84 -15.69 -22.00
CA LEU A 181 5.57 -14.45 -22.73
C LEU A 181 4.65 -14.70 -23.93
N GLU A 182 3.87 -13.69 -24.32
CA GLU A 182 2.85 -13.74 -25.39
C GLU A 182 1.68 -14.73 -25.16
N SER A 183 1.76 -15.60 -24.14
CA SER A 183 0.74 -16.61 -23.86
C SER A 183 -0.57 -16.01 -23.32
N THR A 184 -1.70 -16.58 -23.72
CA THR A 184 -3.04 -16.09 -23.35
C THR A 184 -3.36 -16.34 -21.88
N VAL A 185 -3.92 -15.34 -21.21
CA VAL A 185 -4.39 -15.39 -19.82
C VAL A 185 -5.76 -14.71 -19.67
N SER A 186 -6.57 -15.18 -18.72
CA SER A 186 -7.89 -14.59 -18.41
C SER A 186 -8.01 -14.25 -16.93
N ALA A 187 -8.30 -12.99 -16.60
CA ALA A 187 -8.60 -12.52 -15.27
C ALA A 187 -10.11 -12.57 -14.98
N TYR A 188 -10.48 -12.91 -13.74
CA TYR A 188 -11.87 -13.10 -13.31
C TYR A 188 -12.18 -12.24 -12.08
N GLY A 189 -13.32 -11.55 -12.05
CA GLY A 189 -13.65 -10.67 -10.92
C GLY A 189 -15.02 -10.01 -10.99
N TYR A 190 -15.21 -8.94 -10.20
CA TYR A 190 -16.50 -8.24 -10.02
C TYR A 190 -16.34 -6.72 -10.19
N PRO A 191 -16.34 -6.18 -11.42
CA PRO A 191 -16.09 -4.77 -11.66
C PRO A 191 -17.11 -3.86 -10.96
N ILE A 192 -16.68 -2.67 -10.54
CA ILE A 192 -17.55 -1.69 -9.87
C ILE A 192 -18.87 -1.48 -10.63
N GLY A 193 -19.98 -1.50 -9.89
CA GLY A 193 -21.35 -1.41 -10.43
C GLY A 193 -21.96 -2.76 -10.82
N GLY A 194 -21.17 -3.84 -10.88
CA GLY A 194 -21.63 -5.20 -11.16
C GLY A 194 -21.86 -6.07 -9.91
N GLU A 195 -22.79 -7.02 -10.05
CA GLU A 195 -22.99 -8.12 -9.07
C GLU A 195 -22.81 -9.51 -9.72
N ARG A 196 -22.32 -9.56 -10.96
CA ARG A 196 -22.03 -10.78 -11.72
C ARG A 196 -20.55 -10.85 -12.05
N MET A 197 -20.02 -12.06 -12.11
CA MET A 197 -18.67 -12.35 -12.59
C MET A 197 -18.42 -11.74 -13.97
N SER A 198 -17.34 -10.97 -14.07
CA SER A 198 -16.73 -10.53 -15.32
C SER A 198 -15.48 -11.36 -15.64
N VAL A 199 -15.09 -11.37 -16.91
CA VAL A 199 -13.87 -12.01 -17.40
C VAL A 199 -13.20 -11.08 -18.40
N THR A 200 -11.91 -10.81 -18.23
CA THR A 200 -11.09 -10.08 -19.21
C THR A 200 -9.93 -10.96 -19.65
N THR A 201 -9.71 -11.05 -20.96
CA THR A 201 -8.68 -11.91 -21.57
C THR A 201 -7.66 -11.05 -22.29
N GLY A 202 -6.39 -11.44 -22.21
CA GLY A 202 -5.27 -10.80 -22.88
C GLY A 202 -4.09 -11.75 -22.95
N ILE A 203 -2.89 -11.21 -23.13
CA ILE A 203 -1.63 -11.95 -23.16
C ILE A 203 -0.71 -11.51 -22.03
N VAL A 204 0.26 -12.36 -21.69
CA VAL A 204 1.46 -11.96 -20.94
C VAL A 204 2.29 -11.02 -21.83
N SER A 205 2.61 -9.83 -21.33
CA SER A 205 3.37 -8.80 -22.05
C SER A 205 4.78 -8.58 -21.51
N ARG A 206 5.01 -8.83 -20.22
CA ARG A 206 6.33 -8.78 -19.58
C ARG A 206 6.31 -9.53 -18.25
N ILE A 207 7.46 -10.06 -17.85
CA ILE A 207 7.75 -10.54 -16.50
C ILE A 207 8.90 -9.65 -16.00
N ASP A 208 8.73 -8.96 -14.88
CA ASP A 208 9.62 -7.86 -14.47
C ASP A 208 9.55 -7.62 -12.94
N PHE A 209 10.54 -6.92 -12.39
CA PHE A 209 10.43 -6.37 -11.03
C PHE A 209 9.64 -5.06 -11.08
N GLN A 210 8.64 -4.89 -10.21
CA GLN A 210 7.78 -3.70 -10.19
C GLN A 210 7.46 -3.28 -8.75
N LEU A 211 7.27 -1.97 -8.57
CA LEU A 211 6.82 -1.38 -7.30
C LEU A 211 5.38 -1.83 -6.97
N TYR A 212 5.18 -2.43 -5.79
CA TYR A 212 3.87 -2.79 -5.28
C TYR A 212 3.24 -1.55 -4.65
N THR A 213 2.38 -0.87 -5.41
CA THR A 213 1.76 0.42 -5.05
C THR A 213 0.86 0.38 -3.81
N HIS A 214 0.63 -0.79 -3.20
CA HIS A 214 -0.05 -0.87 -1.91
C HIS A 214 0.89 -0.52 -0.74
N SER A 215 2.18 -0.90 -0.78
CA SER A 215 3.13 -0.48 0.26
C SER A 215 3.89 0.80 -0.06
N SER A 216 3.93 1.18 -1.35
CA SER A 216 4.66 2.33 -1.91
C SER A 216 6.19 2.28 -1.80
N ILE A 217 6.78 1.17 -1.34
CA ILE A 217 8.24 1.00 -1.28
C ILE A 217 8.74 -0.39 -1.71
N ASP A 218 7.98 -1.46 -1.46
CA ASP A 218 8.42 -2.81 -1.78
C ASP A 218 8.30 -3.06 -3.30
N SER A 219 9.33 -3.70 -3.89
CA SER A 219 9.36 -4.03 -5.31
C SER A 219 9.66 -5.51 -5.49
N HIS A 220 8.68 -6.24 -6.02
CA HIS A 220 8.76 -7.70 -6.18
C HIS A 220 8.51 -8.10 -7.65
N LEU A 221 8.71 -9.38 -7.94
CA LEU A 221 8.33 -9.96 -9.23
C LEU A 221 6.82 -9.72 -9.53
N ALA A 222 6.53 -9.17 -10.70
CA ALA A 222 5.18 -8.94 -11.22
C ALA A 222 5.12 -9.35 -12.71
N ILE A 223 3.91 -9.68 -13.19
CA ILE A 223 3.71 -10.03 -14.60
C ILE A 223 2.74 -9.04 -15.22
N GLN A 224 3.22 -8.28 -16.20
CA GLN A 224 2.43 -7.34 -17.00
C GLN A 224 1.53 -8.12 -17.96
N ILE A 225 0.25 -7.77 -18.02
CA ILE A 225 -0.76 -8.40 -18.87
C ILE A 225 -1.59 -7.37 -19.62
N SER A 226 -2.05 -7.71 -20.83
CA SER A 226 -2.98 -6.86 -21.60
C SER A 226 -4.46 -7.10 -21.27
N ALA A 227 -4.77 -8.03 -20.36
CA ALA A 227 -6.11 -8.24 -19.85
C ALA A 227 -6.50 -7.06 -18.92
N GLN A 228 -7.59 -6.36 -19.24
CA GLN A 228 -8.01 -5.19 -18.47
C GLN A 228 -8.34 -5.55 -17.01
N ILE A 229 -7.56 -5.02 -16.07
CA ILE A 229 -7.87 -5.03 -14.64
C ILE A 229 -8.45 -3.67 -14.28
N ASN A 230 -9.66 -3.69 -13.71
CA ASN A 230 -10.37 -2.53 -13.19
C ASN A 230 -10.67 -2.76 -11.71
N PRO A 231 -10.90 -1.72 -10.91
CA PRO A 231 -11.38 -1.85 -9.53
C PRO A 231 -12.58 -2.81 -9.43
N GLY A 232 -12.51 -3.73 -8.46
CA GLY A 232 -13.44 -4.85 -8.32
C GLY A 232 -13.00 -6.17 -8.98
N ASN A 233 -12.09 -6.13 -9.97
CA ASN A 233 -11.39 -7.34 -10.45
C ASN A 233 -10.16 -7.69 -9.59
N SER A 234 -9.58 -6.72 -8.89
CA SER A 234 -8.46 -6.92 -7.97
C SER A 234 -8.75 -8.02 -6.94
N GLY A 235 -7.76 -8.86 -6.64
CA GLY A 235 -7.87 -10.01 -5.76
C GLY A 235 -8.45 -11.26 -6.43
N GLY A 236 -9.00 -11.11 -7.64
CA GLY A 236 -9.48 -12.22 -8.46
C GLY A 236 -8.34 -13.03 -9.09
N PRO A 237 -8.59 -14.30 -9.47
CA PRO A 237 -7.58 -15.14 -10.08
C PRO A 237 -7.35 -14.77 -11.55
N VAL A 238 -6.08 -14.74 -11.95
CA VAL A 238 -5.69 -14.80 -13.36
C VAL A 238 -5.37 -16.25 -13.72
N MET A 239 -5.97 -16.73 -14.80
CA MET A 239 -6.06 -18.14 -15.14
C MET A 239 -5.43 -18.46 -16.49
N GLN A 240 -4.77 -19.61 -16.56
CA GLN A 240 -4.32 -20.26 -17.79
C GLN A 240 -4.46 -21.78 -17.61
N ASN A 241 -4.87 -22.52 -18.64
CA ASN A 241 -4.96 -23.99 -18.62
C ASN A 241 -5.70 -24.57 -17.38
N ALA A 242 -6.79 -23.89 -16.97
CA ALA A 242 -7.59 -24.18 -15.77
C ALA A 242 -6.82 -24.15 -14.42
N LYS A 243 -5.68 -23.46 -14.37
CA LYS A 243 -4.85 -23.19 -13.20
C LYS A 243 -4.75 -21.68 -12.92
N VAL A 244 -4.54 -21.30 -11.66
CA VAL A 244 -4.21 -19.92 -11.28
C VAL A 244 -2.74 -19.66 -11.61
N VAL A 245 -2.45 -18.67 -12.45
CA VAL A 245 -1.09 -18.20 -12.78
C VAL A 245 -0.71 -16.90 -12.08
N GLY A 246 -1.70 -16.17 -11.56
CA GLY A 246 -1.47 -15.06 -10.64
C GLY A 246 -2.76 -14.55 -9.97
N VAL A 247 -2.63 -13.56 -9.08
CA VAL A 247 -3.74 -12.74 -8.57
C VAL A 247 -3.75 -11.41 -9.32
N ALA A 248 -4.89 -10.98 -9.84
CA ALA A 248 -5.01 -9.70 -10.54
C ALA A 248 -4.78 -8.54 -9.56
N PHE A 249 -3.86 -7.62 -9.89
CA PHE A 249 -3.67 -6.37 -9.14
C PHE A 249 -3.53 -5.17 -10.08
N GLN A 250 -3.85 -3.98 -9.57
CA GLN A 250 -3.68 -2.74 -10.32
C GLN A 250 -2.36 -2.08 -9.94
N GLY A 251 -1.28 -2.42 -10.64
CA GLY A 251 -0.01 -1.71 -10.53
C GLY A 251 -0.06 -0.34 -11.21
N TYR A 252 0.58 0.65 -10.59
CA TYR A 252 0.73 2.03 -11.04
C TYR A 252 -0.57 2.83 -11.26
N SER A 253 -1.05 3.46 -10.18
CA SER A 253 -2.11 4.49 -10.22
C SER A 253 -1.56 5.85 -10.68
N GLY A 254 -1.34 6.02 -11.99
CA GLY A 254 -0.95 7.29 -12.60
C GLY A 254 -1.49 7.47 -14.02
N ASP A 255 -1.73 8.72 -14.43
CA ASP A 255 -2.42 9.09 -15.68
C ASP A 255 -1.71 8.65 -16.99
N ILE A 256 -0.53 8.05 -16.89
CA ILE A 256 0.40 7.78 -18.00
C ILE A 256 0.16 6.42 -18.67
N ALA A 257 -0.50 5.46 -17.99
CA ALA A 257 -0.52 4.04 -18.40
C ALA A 257 -1.92 3.45 -18.64
N GLN A 258 -2.76 4.10 -19.46
CA GLN A 258 -4.03 3.51 -19.88
C GLN A 258 -3.80 2.20 -20.67
N GLY A 259 -4.39 1.09 -20.19
CA GLY A 259 -4.32 -0.22 -20.85
C GLY A 259 -3.17 -1.13 -20.38
N VAL A 260 -2.37 -0.72 -19.39
CA VAL A 260 -1.42 -1.60 -18.69
C VAL A 260 -2.09 -2.16 -17.43
N ALA A 261 -1.90 -3.46 -17.19
CA ALA A 261 -2.30 -4.13 -15.95
C ALA A 261 -1.27 -5.18 -15.54
N TYR A 262 -1.37 -5.68 -14.30
CA TYR A 262 -0.40 -6.62 -13.74
C TYR A 262 -1.09 -7.77 -12.97
N MET A 263 -0.32 -8.83 -12.69
CA MET A 263 -0.70 -9.89 -11.76
C MET A 263 0.45 -10.29 -10.84
N ILE A 264 0.11 -10.61 -9.60
CA ILE A 264 1.00 -11.16 -8.58
C ILE A 264 1.23 -12.63 -8.92
N PRO A 265 2.45 -13.05 -9.31
CA PRO A 265 2.64 -14.34 -9.95
C PRO A 265 2.75 -15.50 -8.95
N THR A 266 2.64 -16.74 -9.44
CA THR A 266 2.67 -17.92 -8.56
C THR A 266 3.91 -18.07 -7.67
N PRO A 267 5.14 -17.58 -7.99
CA PRO A 267 6.24 -17.59 -7.03
C PRO A 267 5.95 -16.76 -5.77
N VAL A 268 5.50 -15.51 -5.92
CA VAL A 268 5.11 -14.62 -4.81
C VAL A 268 3.99 -15.25 -3.98
N ILE A 269 2.96 -15.78 -4.63
CA ILE A 269 1.87 -16.51 -3.96
C ILE A 269 2.39 -17.71 -3.16
N ARG A 270 3.33 -18.49 -3.73
CA ARG A 270 3.92 -19.68 -3.08
C ARG A 270 4.86 -19.32 -1.93
N ARG A 271 5.55 -18.16 -2.00
CA ARG A 271 6.34 -17.59 -0.90
C ARG A 271 5.42 -17.23 0.27
N PHE A 272 4.41 -16.38 0.04
CA PHE A 272 3.40 -16.01 1.05
C PHE A 272 2.72 -17.23 1.69
N LEU A 273 2.25 -18.19 0.87
CA LEU A 273 1.66 -19.45 1.36
C LEU A 273 2.66 -20.41 2.04
N THR A 274 3.96 -20.11 2.01
CA THR A 274 5.02 -20.86 2.71
C THR A 274 5.43 -20.20 4.00
N ASP A 275 5.52 -18.88 4.01
CA ASP A 275 5.79 -18.06 5.19
C ASP A 275 4.74 -18.35 6.28
N ILE A 276 3.46 -18.22 5.95
CA ILE A 276 2.33 -18.38 6.89
C ILE A 276 2.04 -19.81 7.39
N LYS A 277 2.96 -20.76 7.19
CA LYS A 277 2.78 -22.17 7.59
C LYS A 277 2.87 -22.41 9.09
N ASP A 278 3.64 -21.59 9.81
CA ASP A 278 3.74 -21.63 11.27
C ASP A 278 2.68 -20.77 11.98
N ASN A 279 1.87 -20.02 11.20
CA ASN A 279 0.89 -19.01 11.58
C ASN A 279 1.45 -17.62 11.94
N HIS A 280 2.65 -17.27 11.48
CA HIS A 280 3.20 -15.91 11.47
C HIS A 280 3.26 -15.32 10.03
N TYR A 281 3.64 -14.06 9.88
CA TYR A 281 4.06 -13.50 8.58
C TYR A 281 5.31 -12.66 8.82
N ASP A 282 6.46 -13.14 8.34
CA ASP A 282 7.79 -12.58 8.57
C ASP A 282 8.19 -11.50 7.56
N LYS A 283 7.32 -11.24 6.56
CA LYS A 283 7.49 -10.28 5.45
C LYS A 283 8.55 -10.68 4.42
N TYR A 284 8.76 -9.82 3.44
CA TYR A 284 9.94 -9.85 2.58
C TYR A 284 11.22 -9.42 3.31
N VAL A 285 12.35 -9.98 2.87
CA VAL A 285 13.69 -9.71 3.39
C VAL A 285 14.53 -8.96 2.35
N ASP A 286 15.45 -8.13 2.81
CA ASP A 286 16.36 -7.35 1.95
C ASP A 286 17.78 -7.42 2.54
N LEU A 287 18.79 -7.26 1.69
CA LEU A 287 20.17 -7.01 2.08
C LEU A 287 20.31 -5.66 2.81
N GLY A 288 19.57 -4.64 2.41
CA GLY A 288 19.70 -3.26 2.89
C GLY A 288 20.94 -2.57 2.33
N LEU A 289 21.05 -2.50 1.00
CA LEU A 289 22.15 -1.83 0.29
C LEU A 289 21.69 -1.28 -1.07
N THR A 290 22.48 -0.40 -1.68
CA THR A 290 22.32 -0.01 -3.09
C THR A 290 23.58 -0.33 -3.89
N TYR A 291 23.44 -0.54 -5.21
CA TYR A 291 24.56 -0.91 -6.08
C TYR A 291 24.49 -0.26 -7.48
N SER A 292 25.67 -0.11 -8.10
CA SER A 292 25.85 0.40 -9.46
C SER A 292 26.38 -0.66 -10.43
N LYS A 293 25.86 -0.62 -11.66
CA LYS A 293 26.18 -1.53 -12.77
C LYS A 293 27.62 -1.24 -13.29
N LEU A 294 28.52 -2.23 -13.29
CA LEU A 294 29.94 -2.08 -13.69
C LEU A 294 30.19 -2.40 -15.16
N GLN A 295 29.38 -1.83 -16.04
CA GLN A 295 29.50 -1.98 -17.49
C GLN A 295 30.66 -1.16 -18.09
N ASN A 296 31.13 -0.11 -17.41
CA ASN A 296 32.18 0.78 -17.92
C ASN A 296 33.58 0.12 -17.85
N PRO A 297 34.28 -0.13 -18.99
CA PRO A 297 35.55 -0.86 -18.96
C PRO A 297 36.69 -0.15 -18.22
N ALA A 298 36.69 1.19 -18.17
CA ALA A 298 37.68 1.95 -17.41
C ALA A 298 37.46 1.82 -15.90
N GLN A 299 36.20 1.82 -15.45
CA GLN A 299 35.82 1.56 -14.05
C GLN A 299 36.21 0.13 -13.64
N ARG A 300 35.92 -0.88 -14.49
CA ARG A 300 36.35 -2.28 -14.27
C ARG A 300 37.87 -2.39 -14.07
N ARG A 301 38.64 -1.79 -14.98
CA ARG A 301 40.12 -1.78 -14.92
C ARG A 301 40.65 -1.04 -13.69
N TYR A 302 40.04 0.08 -13.30
CA TYR A 302 40.39 0.81 -12.07
C TYR A 302 40.16 -0.04 -10.81
N LEU A 303 39.05 -0.78 -10.75
CA LEU A 303 38.75 -1.72 -9.67
C LEU A 303 39.63 -2.99 -9.70
N GLY A 304 40.39 -3.21 -10.79
CA GLY A 304 41.24 -4.40 -10.96
C GLY A 304 40.45 -5.66 -11.32
N LEU A 305 39.24 -5.51 -11.87
CA LEU A 305 38.39 -6.62 -12.30
C LEU A 305 38.89 -7.21 -13.64
N PRO A 306 38.74 -8.53 -13.85
CA PRO A 306 38.91 -9.14 -15.16
C PRO A 306 37.84 -8.67 -16.16
N ASP A 307 38.14 -8.82 -17.45
CA ASP A 307 37.21 -8.50 -18.55
C ASP A 307 36.22 -9.68 -18.80
N ASP A 308 35.67 -10.22 -17.71
CA ASP A 308 34.72 -11.35 -17.69
C ASP A 308 33.25 -10.91 -17.69
N GLY A 309 32.99 -9.60 -17.80
CA GLY A 309 31.66 -9.01 -17.81
C GLY A 309 30.87 -9.11 -16.49
N ARG A 310 31.47 -9.53 -15.37
CA ARG A 310 30.77 -9.76 -14.09
C ARG A 310 30.87 -8.65 -13.06
N GLY A 311 29.86 -8.59 -12.20
CA GLY A 311 29.84 -7.92 -10.89
C GLY A 311 29.32 -6.49 -10.86
N VAL A 312 28.82 -6.08 -9.69
CA VAL A 312 28.27 -4.74 -9.38
C VAL A 312 28.98 -4.14 -8.17
N ILE A 313 29.10 -2.82 -8.08
CA ILE A 313 29.72 -2.15 -6.92
C ILE A 313 28.67 -1.70 -5.92
N VAL A 314 28.92 -1.89 -4.62
CA VAL A 314 28.07 -1.43 -3.53
C VAL A 314 28.26 0.07 -3.33
N ASP A 315 27.20 0.85 -3.56
CA ASP A 315 27.21 2.32 -3.44
C ASP A 315 26.88 2.79 -2.03
N THR A 316 25.90 2.16 -1.38
CA THR A 316 25.54 2.44 0.02
C THR A 316 25.20 1.15 0.76
N VAL A 317 25.34 1.16 2.09
CA VAL A 317 24.90 0.08 2.96
C VAL A 317 24.13 0.69 4.13
N ILE A 318 22.98 0.09 4.46
CA ILE A 318 22.12 0.51 5.56
C ILE A 318 22.58 -0.24 6.81
N GLU A 319 23.15 0.47 7.81
CA GLU A 319 23.64 -0.13 9.06
C GLU A 319 22.58 -0.92 9.84
N ALA A 320 21.31 -0.51 9.74
CA ALA A 320 20.18 -1.25 10.31
C ALA A 320 19.81 -2.54 9.54
N GLY A 321 20.28 -2.73 8.30
CA GLY A 321 19.99 -3.88 7.46
C GLY A 321 21.01 -5.02 7.59
N PRO A 322 20.70 -6.23 7.07
CA PRO A 322 21.60 -7.39 7.10
C PRO A 322 23.03 -7.15 6.59
N ALA A 323 23.16 -6.39 5.50
CA ALA A 323 24.46 -6.08 4.90
C ALA A 323 25.32 -5.13 5.77
N GLY A 324 24.72 -4.30 6.62
CA GLY A 324 25.39 -3.27 7.43
C GLY A 324 26.49 -3.77 8.36
N LYS A 325 26.50 -5.07 8.68
CA LYS A 325 27.48 -5.71 9.56
C LYS A 325 28.60 -6.45 8.80
N VAL A 326 28.51 -6.52 7.46
CA VAL A 326 29.25 -7.50 6.64
C VAL A 326 29.87 -6.87 5.38
N LEU A 327 29.07 -6.12 4.61
CA LEU A 327 29.47 -5.42 3.39
C LEU A 327 29.88 -3.97 3.70
N LYS A 328 30.52 -3.33 2.72
CA LYS A 328 30.98 -1.95 2.75
C LYS A 328 30.74 -1.27 1.41
N GLN A 329 30.57 0.04 1.43
CA GLN A 329 30.66 0.87 0.23
C GLN A 329 32.00 0.61 -0.48
N GLY A 330 31.95 0.41 -1.79
CA GLY A 330 33.11 0.09 -2.62
C GLY A 330 33.44 -1.40 -2.77
N ASP A 331 32.76 -2.30 -2.06
CA ASP A 331 32.81 -3.74 -2.35
C ASP A 331 32.24 -4.02 -3.74
N VAL A 332 32.86 -4.92 -4.50
CA VAL A 332 32.26 -5.44 -5.75
C VAL A 332 31.67 -6.82 -5.48
N LEU A 333 30.36 -6.98 -5.67
CA LEU A 333 29.67 -8.28 -5.60
C LEU A 333 29.91 -9.03 -6.92
N LEU A 334 30.40 -10.28 -6.86
CA LEU A 334 30.77 -11.09 -8.04
C LEU A 334 29.85 -12.30 -8.25
N SER A 335 29.36 -12.90 -7.16
CA SER A 335 28.35 -13.96 -7.16
C SER A 335 27.44 -13.85 -5.94
N ILE A 336 26.21 -14.35 -6.07
CA ILE A 336 25.20 -14.46 -5.01
C ILE A 336 24.72 -15.92 -4.96
N ASP A 337 24.86 -16.55 -3.80
CA ASP A 337 24.94 -18.00 -3.66
C ASP A 337 25.79 -18.65 -4.77
N ASP A 338 25.21 -19.49 -5.63
CA ASP A 338 25.96 -20.15 -6.72
C ASP A 338 25.72 -19.48 -8.10
N HIS A 339 25.11 -18.29 -8.11
CA HIS A 339 24.79 -17.51 -9.30
C HIS A 339 25.83 -16.41 -9.53
N ALA A 340 26.44 -16.38 -10.72
CA ALA A 340 27.36 -15.31 -11.13
C ALA A 340 26.57 -14.01 -11.41
N ILE A 341 26.99 -12.89 -10.82
CA ILE A 341 26.37 -11.58 -11.05
C ILE A 341 26.98 -10.98 -12.33
N ALA A 342 26.15 -10.63 -13.30
CA ALA A 342 26.54 -9.89 -14.50
C ALA A 342 26.75 -8.39 -14.21
N SER A 343 27.54 -7.72 -15.04
CA SER A 343 27.87 -6.29 -14.86
C SER A 343 26.68 -5.33 -14.98
N ASP A 344 25.55 -5.80 -15.51
CA ASP A 344 24.26 -5.11 -15.56
C ASP A 344 23.31 -5.50 -14.41
N ALA A 345 23.82 -6.17 -13.36
CA ALA A 345 23.10 -6.64 -12.17
C ALA A 345 22.16 -7.86 -12.36
N PHE A 346 22.20 -8.54 -13.50
CA PHE A 346 21.43 -9.76 -13.73
C PHE A 346 22.14 -11.04 -13.28
N VAL A 347 21.37 -12.10 -13.04
CA VAL A 347 21.81 -13.46 -12.70
C VAL A 347 21.00 -14.48 -13.49
N GLU A 348 21.57 -15.65 -13.76
CA GLU A 348 20.86 -16.79 -14.35
C GLU A 348 20.27 -17.65 -13.22
N LEU A 349 18.92 -17.72 -13.14
CA LEU A 349 18.18 -18.38 -12.06
C LEU A 349 17.08 -19.29 -12.64
N GLU A 350 17.14 -20.58 -12.34
CA GLU A 350 16.21 -21.62 -12.86
C GLU A 350 16.12 -21.72 -14.40
N GLY A 351 17.03 -21.06 -15.13
CA GLY A 351 17.05 -20.99 -16.60
C GLY A 351 16.59 -19.64 -17.17
N GLU A 352 16.16 -18.71 -16.31
CA GLU A 352 15.74 -17.36 -16.67
C GLU A 352 16.76 -16.31 -16.21
N ARG A 353 16.83 -15.19 -16.93
CA ARG A 353 17.75 -14.08 -16.65
C ARG A 353 17.05 -12.98 -15.85
N VAL A 354 17.26 -12.96 -14.54
CA VAL A 354 16.55 -12.08 -13.57
C VAL A 354 17.49 -11.10 -12.88
N GLU A 355 16.97 -10.05 -12.24
CA GLU A 355 17.84 -9.15 -11.44
C GLU A 355 18.31 -9.85 -10.13
N MET A 356 19.53 -9.54 -9.70
CA MET A 356 20.17 -10.11 -8.49
C MET A 356 19.27 -10.15 -7.23
N PRO A 357 18.41 -9.16 -6.92
CA PRO A 357 17.53 -9.20 -5.75
C PRO A 357 16.57 -10.39 -5.71
N GLU A 358 16.21 -11.02 -6.84
CA GLU A 358 15.27 -12.16 -6.83
C GLU A 358 15.81 -13.38 -6.06
N VAL A 359 17.14 -13.55 -6.01
CA VAL A 359 17.80 -14.60 -5.21
C VAL A 359 17.62 -14.35 -3.70
N VAL A 360 17.36 -13.10 -3.29
CA VAL A 360 17.04 -12.71 -1.91
C VAL A 360 15.52 -12.79 -1.67
N GLU A 361 14.70 -12.34 -2.62
CA GLU A 361 13.24 -12.43 -2.55
C GLU A 361 12.72 -13.85 -2.30
N ARG A 362 13.32 -14.84 -2.97
CA ARG A 362 12.94 -16.26 -2.86
C ARG A 362 13.32 -16.91 -1.52
N LYS A 363 13.96 -16.16 -0.60
CA LYS A 363 14.36 -16.59 0.75
C LYS A 363 13.46 -16.02 1.85
N PHE A 364 13.63 -16.52 3.07
CA PHE A 364 12.85 -16.20 4.26
C PHE A 364 13.72 -15.53 5.35
N LYS A 365 13.08 -15.05 6.42
CA LYS A 365 13.78 -14.46 7.58
C LYS A 365 14.69 -15.50 8.25
N GLY A 366 15.94 -15.13 8.52
CA GLY A 366 16.96 -16.02 9.07
C GLY A 366 17.67 -16.93 8.05
N ASP A 367 17.22 -16.97 6.79
CA ASP A 367 17.97 -17.63 5.72
C ASP A 367 19.32 -16.95 5.51
N LYS A 368 20.25 -17.70 4.91
CA LYS A 368 21.59 -17.20 4.62
C LYS A 368 21.84 -17.12 3.13
N VAL A 369 22.57 -16.08 2.74
CA VAL A 369 23.05 -15.87 1.38
C VAL A 369 24.57 -15.70 1.42
N LYS A 370 25.26 -16.46 0.58
CA LYS A 370 26.70 -16.39 0.35
C LYS A 370 26.95 -15.34 -0.72
N PHE A 371 27.99 -14.52 -0.55
CA PHE A 371 28.52 -13.66 -1.61
C PHE A 371 29.99 -13.95 -1.81
N GLU A 372 30.44 -14.02 -3.06
CA GLU A 372 31.85 -13.77 -3.39
C GLU A 372 31.99 -12.31 -3.80
N ILE A 373 32.96 -11.61 -3.21
CA ILE A 373 33.18 -10.19 -3.43
C ILE A 373 34.65 -9.88 -3.73
N LEU A 374 34.90 -8.71 -4.29
CA LEU A 374 36.21 -8.07 -4.32
C LEU A 374 36.21 -6.87 -3.36
N ARG A 375 37.08 -6.89 -2.35
CA ARG A 375 37.34 -5.77 -1.41
C ARG A 375 38.82 -5.45 -1.43
N ASP A 376 39.19 -4.18 -1.61
CA ASP A 376 40.60 -3.74 -1.74
C ASP A 376 41.42 -4.55 -2.77
N ARG A 377 40.77 -4.93 -3.90
CA ARG A 377 41.26 -5.84 -4.94
C ARG A 377 41.60 -7.27 -4.48
N LYS A 378 41.08 -7.72 -3.34
CA LYS A 378 41.24 -9.08 -2.79
C LYS A 378 39.91 -9.83 -2.85
N PRO A 379 39.87 -11.08 -3.34
CA PRO A 379 38.66 -11.89 -3.30
C PRO A 379 38.33 -12.28 -1.85
N MET A 380 37.05 -12.23 -1.49
CA MET A 380 36.54 -12.66 -0.19
C MET A 380 35.21 -13.40 -0.36
N THR A 381 34.96 -14.43 0.44
CA THR A 381 33.63 -15.04 0.56
C THR A 381 32.99 -14.59 1.87
N LEU A 382 31.79 -14.04 1.79
CA LEU A 382 31.00 -13.55 2.92
C LEU A 382 29.68 -14.33 3.01
N ARG A 383 29.04 -14.29 4.18
CA ARG A 383 27.67 -14.77 4.37
C ARG A 383 26.88 -13.72 5.14
N ILE A 384 25.67 -13.45 4.68
CA ILE A 384 24.71 -12.53 5.30
C ILE A 384 23.51 -13.37 5.75
N GLU A 385 22.97 -13.05 6.92
CA GLU A 385 21.76 -13.64 7.50
C GLU A 385 20.61 -12.64 7.33
N LEU A 386 19.55 -13.04 6.63
CA LEU A 386 18.56 -12.14 6.05
C LEU A 386 17.46 -11.77 7.07
N ASP A 387 17.04 -10.51 7.01
CA ASP A 387 15.96 -9.94 7.82
C ASP A 387 15.32 -8.76 7.06
N THR A 388 14.18 -8.31 7.56
CA THR A 388 13.51 -7.04 7.27
C THR A 388 14.40 -5.82 7.55
N VAL A 389 14.30 -4.79 6.72
CA VAL A 389 15.05 -3.52 6.88
C VAL A 389 14.12 -2.45 7.43
N TRP A 390 14.07 -2.33 8.77
CA TRP A 390 13.05 -1.52 9.45
C TRP A 390 12.97 -0.02 9.05
N PRO A 391 14.05 0.70 8.67
CA PRO A 391 13.95 2.12 8.33
C PRO A 391 13.04 2.41 7.12
N TYR A 392 12.85 1.44 6.22
CA TYR A 392 11.92 1.55 5.09
C TYR A 392 10.49 1.84 5.53
N GLN A 393 10.09 1.41 6.74
CA GLN A 393 8.75 1.65 7.25
C GLN A 393 8.42 3.15 7.39
N MET A 394 9.39 4.07 7.51
CA MET A 394 9.06 5.51 7.44
C MET A 394 8.44 5.89 6.09
N GLN A 395 8.94 5.30 5.00
CA GLN A 395 8.57 5.61 3.62
C GLN A 395 7.48 4.68 3.06
N ALA A 396 7.01 3.70 3.84
CA ALA A 396 5.89 2.83 3.50
C ALA A 396 4.53 3.41 3.92
N HIS A 397 3.45 2.96 3.27
CA HIS A 397 2.09 3.14 3.78
C HIS A 397 1.77 2.17 4.94
N HIS A 398 1.02 2.64 5.94
CA HIS A 398 0.63 1.83 7.09
C HIS A 398 -0.88 1.56 7.14
N TYR A 399 -1.23 0.27 7.13
CA TYR A 399 -2.61 -0.23 7.21
C TYR A 399 -2.86 -0.96 8.52
N ASP A 400 -4.13 -1.02 8.93
CA ASP A 400 -4.67 -1.71 10.12
C ASP A 400 -4.07 -1.33 11.48
N THR A 401 -3.19 -0.32 11.50
CA THR A 401 -2.69 0.37 12.67
C THR A 401 -3.38 1.72 12.88
N ARG A 402 -2.99 2.45 13.94
CA ARG A 402 -3.41 3.84 14.17
C ARG A 402 -2.19 4.76 14.22
N PRO A 403 -2.30 6.01 13.74
CA PRO A 403 -1.25 7.02 13.87
C PRO A 403 -0.76 7.11 15.31
N ARG A 404 0.56 7.03 15.49
CA ARG A 404 1.20 7.21 16.80
C ARG A 404 1.27 8.71 17.09
N TYR A 405 0.74 9.14 18.23
CA TYR A 405 0.72 10.57 18.58
C TYR A 405 0.85 10.83 20.08
N VAL A 406 1.28 12.06 20.41
CA VAL A 406 1.30 12.64 21.75
C VAL A 406 0.64 14.02 21.70
N VAL A 407 -0.29 14.29 22.62
CA VAL A 407 -0.85 15.64 22.82
C VAL A 407 -0.42 16.17 24.18
N TYR A 408 0.11 17.39 24.23
CA TYR A 408 0.49 18.04 25.49
C TYR A 408 0.05 19.51 25.54
N GLY A 409 -1.12 19.78 26.14
CA GLY A 409 -1.65 21.14 26.24
C GLY A 409 -1.91 21.81 24.87
N GLY A 410 -2.52 21.05 23.96
CA GLY A 410 -2.91 21.50 22.62
C GLY A 410 -1.85 21.33 21.53
N LEU A 411 -0.57 21.18 21.87
CA LEU A 411 0.47 20.79 20.92
C LEU A 411 0.28 19.31 20.54
N ILE A 412 0.29 18.97 19.24
CA ILE A 412 0.20 17.60 18.72
C ILE A 412 1.53 17.20 18.10
N PHE A 413 2.10 16.09 18.55
CA PHE A 413 3.35 15.53 18.04
C PHE A 413 3.10 14.14 17.47
N GLN A 414 3.68 13.84 16.29
CA GLN A 414 3.57 12.54 15.62
C GLN A 414 4.94 12.19 15.00
N PRO A 415 5.33 10.90 14.91
CA PRO A 415 6.43 10.47 14.06
C PRO A 415 6.13 10.77 12.59
N LEU A 416 7.16 11.12 11.84
CA LEU A 416 7.11 11.28 10.39
C LEU A 416 6.88 9.92 9.71
N SER A 417 5.97 9.88 8.74
CA SER A 417 5.74 8.76 7.82
C SER A 417 5.25 9.29 6.47
N LEU A 418 5.21 8.44 5.44
CA LEU A 418 4.60 8.76 4.16
C LEU A 418 3.15 9.21 4.35
N ASP A 419 2.37 8.45 5.11
CA ASP A 419 0.96 8.76 5.40
C ASP A 419 0.78 10.14 6.08
N LEU A 420 1.72 10.54 6.94
CA LEU A 420 1.70 11.87 7.55
C LEU A 420 2.00 12.97 6.51
N LEU A 421 2.95 12.71 5.60
CA LEU A 421 3.30 13.66 4.54
C LEU A 421 2.16 13.85 3.55
N ASP A 422 1.39 12.82 3.24
CA ASP A 422 0.20 12.91 2.38
C ASP A 422 -0.97 13.56 3.13
N ALA A 423 -1.15 13.23 4.42
CA ALA A 423 -2.16 13.86 5.26
C ALA A 423 -1.89 15.35 5.54
N TYR A 424 -0.65 15.83 5.49
CA TYR A 424 -0.35 17.26 5.70
C TYR A 424 0.08 18.02 4.44
N GLN A 425 0.48 17.33 3.38
CA GLN A 425 1.05 17.89 2.15
C GLN A 425 2.14 18.95 2.43
N THR A 426 2.92 18.74 3.48
CA THR A 426 3.88 19.74 3.96
C THR A 426 5.02 19.95 2.98
N ALA A 427 5.37 21.22 2.79
CA ALA A 427 6.49 21.68 1.95
C ALA A 427 7.62 22.30 2.80
N ASP A 428 7.67 22.07 4.12
CA ASP A 428 8.83 22.46 4.92
C ASP A 428 10.06 21.64 4.47
N PRO A 429 11.13 22.30 3.98
CA PRO A 429 12.26 21.60 3.37
C PRO A 429 13.05 20.75 4.38
N ARG A 430 12.96 21.03 5.68
CA ARG A 430 13.60 20.23 6.72
C ARG A 430 12.86 18.92 6.94
N VAL A 431 11.52 18.96 6.94
CA VAL A 431 10.68 17.76 7.08
C VAL A 431 10.81 16.88 5.85
N ARG A 432 10.86 17.47 4.64
CA ARG A 432 11.14 16.73 3.41
C ARG A 432 12.52 16.09 3.43
N HIS A 433 13.58 16.87 3.68
CA HIS A 433 14.94 16.34 3.82
C HIS A 433 15.05 15.18 4.85
N TYR A 434 14.43 15.31 6.03
CA TYR A 434 14.43 14.25 7.05
C TYR A 434 13.66 12.99 6.66
N PHE A 435 12.78 13.05 5.66
CA PHE A 435 12.08 11.89 5.08
C PHE A 435 12.84 11.33 3.88
N ASP A 436 13.15 12.19 2.89
CA ASP A 436 13.79 11.83 1.63
C ASP A 436 15.19 11.22 1.87
N TYR A 437 15.94 11.78 2.84
CA TYR A 437 17.30 11.34 3.19
C TYR A 437 17.35 10.42 4.43
N PHE A 438 16.20 10.00 4.97
CA PHE A 438 16.10 9.24 6.22
C PHE A 438 17.05 8.04 6.27
N ILE A 439 17.09 7.28 5.17
CA ILE A 439 17.87 6.06 5.00
C ILE A 439 19.32 6.37 4.56
N VAL A 440 19.49 7.20 3.52
CA VAL A 440 20.79 7.42 2.86
C VAL A 440 21.76 8.27 3.67
N GLU A 441 21.26 9.21 4.49
CA GLU A 441 22.08 9.92 5.50
C GLU A 441 22.01 9.26 6.89
N GLN A 442 21.38 8.07 6.99
CA GLN A 442 21.27 7.26 8.19
C GLN A 442 20.67 8.00 9.41
N ILE A 443 19.78 8.96 9.15
CA ILE A 443 19.09 9.79 10.17
C ILE A 443 18.40 8.92 11.22
N TYR A 444 17.90 7.75 10.82
CA TYR A 444 17.28 6.73 11.67
C TYR A 444 18.15 6.27 12.86
N LEU A 445 19.48 6.40 12.79
CA LEU A 445 20.40 6.06 13.90
C LEU A 445 20.30 7.03 15.08
N GLN A 446 19.93 8.28 14.83
CA GLN A 446 19.82 9.34 15.84
C GLN A 446 18.36 9.74 16.13
N HIS A 447 17.48 9.59 15.14
CA HIS A 447 16.07 9.95 15.19
C HIS A 447 15.19 8.81 14.63
N PRO A 448 15.12 7.65 15.31
CA PRO A 448 14.29 6.52 14.89
C PRO A 448 12.79 6.86 14.82
N ASP A 449 12.30 7.79 15.66
CA ASP A 449 11.13 8.61 15.32
C ASP A 449 11.59 10.04 15.00
N VAL A 450 11.38 10.50 13.77
CA VAL A 450 11.48 11.94 13.44
C VAL A 450 10.19 12.62 13.88
N ILE A 451 10.17 13.21 15.07
CA ILE A 451 8.92 13.68 15.69
C ILE A 451 8.59 15.12 15.27
N VAL A 452 7.49 15.29 14.54
CA VAL A 452 7.04 16.59 14.03
C VAL A 452 5.93 17.17 14.93
N LEU A 453 5.98 18.48 15.22
CA LEU A 453 4.87 19.24 15.77
C LEU A 453 3.83 19.52 14.67
N THR A 454 2.95 18.55 14.42
CA THR A 454 2.08 18.54 13.22
C THR A 454 0.98 19.58 13.29
N ASN A 455 0.41 19.84 14.47
CA ASN A 455 -0.59 20.88 14.64
C ASN A 455 -0.69 21.39 16.09
N ILE A 456 -1.41 22.49 16.27
CA ILE A 456 -1.66 23.15 17.55
C ILE A 456 -3.15 23.44 17.65
N LEU A 457 -3.82 22.79 18.60
CA LEU A 457 -5.21 23.04 18.99
C LEU A 457 -5.29 24.38 19.76
N PRO A 458 -6.05 25.39 19.31
CA PRO A 458 -6.02 26.72 19.89
C PRO A 458 -6.41 26.78 21.38
N ASP A 459 -5.51 27.30 22.21
CA ASP A 459 -5.75 27.64 23.61
C ASP A 459 -4.94 28.90 23.96
N PRO A 460 -5.40 29.78 24.89
CA PRO A 460 -4.64 30.95 25.31
C PRO A 460 -3.18 30.65 25.71
N THR A 461 -2.91 29.45 26.23
CA THR A 461 -1.56 29.00 26.62
C THR A 461 -0.63 28.64 25.46
N ASN A 462 -1.13 28.57 24.22
CA ASN A 462 -0.34 28.29 23.01
C ASN A 462 -0.49 29.34 21.89
N THR A 463 -1.18 30.45 22.15
CA THR A 463 -1.48 31.57 21.22
C THR A 463 -0.34 31.94 20.26
N TYR A 464 0.89 32.08 20.78
CA TYR A 464 2.05 32.56 20.00
C TYR A 464 2.90 31.46 19.37
N LEU A 465 2.48 30.19 19.47
CA LEU A 465 3.29 29.04 19.06
C LEU A 465 3.05 28.59 17.61
N ALA A 466 2.21 29.29 16.85
CA ALA A 466 1.84 28.93 15.48
C ALA A 466 3.04 28.75 14.52
N ALA A 467 4.14 29.48 14.73
CA ALA A 467 5.36 29.41 13.93
C ALA A 467 6.18 28.13 14.15
N TYR A 468 5.88 27.33 15.18
CA TYR A 468 6.54 26.05 15.46
C TYR A 468 5.85 24.84 14.80
N ARG A 469 4.72 25.04 14.08
CA ARG A 469 4.11 23.96 13.27
C ARG A 469 5.13 23.44 12.24
N SER A 470 5.04 22.16 11.92
CA SER A 470 5.97 21.44 11.03
C SER A 470 7.44 21.46 11.48
N SER A 471 7.75 21.89 12.71
CA SER A 471 9.11 21.78 13.25
C SER A 471 9.33 20.41 13.90
N ILE A 472 10.54 19.86 13.72
CA ILE A 472 10.95 18.57 14.29
C ILE A 472 11.52 18.80 15.69
N VAL A 473 11.14 17.97 16.67
CA VAL A 473 11.64 18.01 18.05
C VAL A 473 13.06 17.44 18.14
N ASP A 474 13.93 18.09 18.91
CA ASP A 474 15.32 17.69 19.14
C ASP A 474 15.56 17.31 20.61
N GLU A 475 15.23 18.22 21.54
CA GLU A 475 15.39 18.02 22.98
C GLU A 475 14.17 18.57 23.75
N VAL A 476 13.91 18.00 24.93
CA VAL A 476 13.06 18.60 25.96
C VAL A 476 13.87 18.76 27.24
N ASN A 477 13.95 19.99 27.75
CA ASN A 477 14.71 20.34 28.97
C ASN A 477 16.20 19.89 28.96
N GLY A 478 16.82 19.79 27.77
CA GLY A 478 18.19 19.31 27.59
C GLY A 478 18.33 17.78 27.46
N LYS A 479 17.24 17.02 27.60
CA LYS A 479 17.20 15.58 27.26
C LYS A 479 16.91 15.44 25.75
N LYS A 480 17.83 14.83 25.00
CA LYS A 480 17.62 14.43 23.60
C LYS A 480 16.40 13.52 23.47
N ILE A 481 15.59 13.73 22.44
CA ILE A 481 14.41 12.94 22.13
C ILE A 481 14.68 12.15 20.85
N ALA A 482 14.70 10.82 20.94
CA ALA A 482 14.95 9.92 19.81
C ALA A 482 13.66 9.19 19.37
N THR A 483 12.76 8.91 20.32
CA THR A 483 11.46 8.26 20.10
C THR A 483 10.29 9.09 20.62
N LEU A 484 9.10 8.85 20.08
CA LEU A 484 7.84 9.42 20.58
C LEU A 484 7.59 9.01 22.05
N ASN A 485 8.13 7.86 22.47
CA ASN A 485 8.07 7.40 23.86
C ASN A 485 8.96 8.25 24.78
N ASP A 486 10.14 8.69 24.32
CA ASP A 486 10.97 9.65 25.07
C ASP A 486 10.24 10.98 25.29
N LEU A 487 9.52 11.45 24.27
CA LEU A 487 8.71 12.67 24.35
C LEU A 487 7.51 12.50 25.30
N ALA A 488 6.84 11.36 25.25
CA ALA A 488 5.74 11.03 26.17
C ALA A 488 6.22 10.94 27.62
N GLN A 489 7.40 10.35 27.86
CA GLN A 489 8.04 10.33 29.18
C GLN A 489 8.43 11.74 29.65
N ALA A 490 9.07 12.54 28.79
CA ALA A 490 9.46 13.90 29.14
C ALA A 490 8.25 14.76 29.55
N PHE A 491 7.13 14.68 28.82
CA PHE A 491 5.88 15.37 29.20
C PHE A 491 5.12 14.76 30.39
N ALA A 492 5.51 13.58 30.87
CA ALA A 492 5.00 13.01 32.13
C ALA A 492 5.73 13.56 33.37
N GLU A 493 6.90 14.17 33.20
CA GLU A 493 7.60 14.91 34.27
C GLU A 493 6.80 16.16 34.69
N THR A 494 7.08 16.68 35.89
CA THR A 494 6.43 17.91 36.41
C THR A 494 7.41 19.03 36.75
N PRO A 495 8.27 19.50 35.82
CA PRO A 495 9.10 20.69 36.01
C PRO A 495 8.25 21.97 35.99
N ASP A 496 8.78 23.09 36.50
CA ASP A 496 8.10 24.40 36.44
C ASP A 496 7.87 24.90 35.01
N ARG A 497 8.77 24.51 34.09
CA ARG A 497 8.74 24.87 32.67
C ARG A 497 9.19 23.71 31.79
N PHE A 498 8.69 23.72 30.57
CA PHE A 498 9.19 22.92 29.45
C PHE A 498 9.91 23.85 28.48
N VAL A 499 11.10 23.43 28.05
CA VAL A 499 11.91 24.05 27.00
C VAL A 499 12.09 23.00 25.91
N ILE A 500 11.37 23.13 24.81
CA ILE A 500 11.44 22.21 23.67
C ILE A 500 12.34 22.84 22.61
N LYS A 501 13.50 22.24 22.38
CA LYS A 501 14.42 22.60 21.29
C LYS A 501 13.96 21.90 20.01
N MET A 502 13.93 22.64 18.91
CA MET A 502 13.58 22.13 17.59
C MET A 502 14.83 21.99 16.73
N ILE A 503 14.83 21.07 15.77
CA ILE A 503 15.92 20.90 14.80
C ILE A 503 15.97 22.12 13.86
N GLY A 504 17.18 22.67 13.71
CA GLY A 504 17.47 23.83 12.86
C GLY A 504 17.91 25.05 13.67
N GLN A 505 17.53 26.24 13.19
CA GLN A 505 17.89 27.53 13.79
C GLN A 505 16.63 28.25 14.26
N GLY A 506 16.64 28.73 15.52
CA GLY A 506 15.53 29.47 16.12
C GLY A 506 15.56 29.43 17.65
N PRO A 507 14.73 30.23 18.33
CA PRO A 507 14.52 30.09 19.77
C PRO A 507 13.81 28.76 20.10
N PRO A 508 13.99 28.20 21.30
CA PRO A 508 13.21 27.04 21.75
C PRO A 508 11.78 27.44 22.10
N LEU A 509 10.85 26.50 21.92
CA LEU A 509 9.46 26.63 22.37
C LEU A 509 9.44 26.46 23.90
N VAL A 510 9.13 27.53 24.64
CA VAL A 510 9.07 27.52 26.12
C VAL A 510 7.63 27.63 26.60
N ARG A 511 7.23 26.79 27.58
CA ARG A 511 5.93 26.88 28.26
C ARG A 511 6.04 26.62 29.76
N THR A 512 5.30 27.36 30.59
CA THR A 512 5.21 27.09 32.03
C THR A 512 4.18 26.00 32.35
N ASN A 513 4.44 25.21 33.40
CA ASN A 513 3.65 24.03 33.76
C ASN A 513 2.50 24.35 34.74
N SER A 514 1.75 25.41 34.48
CA SER A 514 0.62 25.79 35.33
C SER A 514 -0.55 24.80 35.16
N HIS A 515 -0.72 23.87 36.11
CA HIS A 515 -1.84 22.91 36.22
C HIS A 515 -2.19 22.11 34.94
N PRO A 516 -1.38 21.11 34.54
CA PRO A 516 -1.63 20.33 33.33
C PRO A 516 -2.95 19.53 33.34
N LEU A 517 -3.30 18.88 34.46
CA LEU A 517 -4.42 17.92 34.53
C LEU A 517 -5.81 18.50 34.24
N GLN A 518 -6.06 19.79 34.51
CA GLN A 518 -7.33 20.44 34.13
C GLN A 518 -7.32 20.93 32.67
N ARG A 519 -6.15 21.31 32.15
CA ARG A 519 -6.00 21.90 30.80
C ARG A 519 -6.04 20.83 29.71
N ASP A 520 -5.40 19.69 29.97
CA ASP A 520 -5.42 18.57 29.04
C ASP A 520 -6.84 18.00 28.89
N ARG A 521 -7.64 17.98 29.98
CA ARG A 521 -9.10 17.74 29.94
C ARG A 521 -9.87 18.79 29.12
N ARG A 522 -9.50 20.08 29.17
CA ARG A 522 -10.15 21.15 28.37
C ARG A 522 -9.82 21.07 26.87
N ALA A 523 -8.60 20.69 26.49
CA ALA A 523 -8.26 20.41 25.10
C ALA A 523 -9.03 19.17 24.59
N LYS A 524 -9.05 18.10 25.39
CA LYS A 524 -9.77 16.84 25.17
C LYS A 524 -11.30 16.92 25.30
N SER A 525 -11.83 18.09 25.66
CA SER A 525 -13.27 18.42 25.62
C SER A 525 -13.62 19.49 24.59
N ARG A 526 -12.66 19.91 23.75
CA ARG A 526 -12.83 20.92 22.68
C ARG A 526 -12.57 20.31 21.30
N GLY A 527 -11.49 19.54 21.19
CA GLY A 527 -11.43 18.42 20.25
C GLY A 527 -11.91 17.16 20.94
N THR A 528 -12.54 16.24 20.21
CA THR A 528 -13.08 14.95 20.69
C THR A 528 -12.00 13.91 20.99
N ALA A 529 -10.91 14.33 21.62
CA ALA A 529 -9.72 13.53 21.85
C ALA A 529 -9.86 12.70 23.13
N SER A 530 -10.10 11.39 22.99
CA SER A 530 -10.04 10.45 24.11
C SER A 530 -8.60 10.32 24.67
N ARG A 531 -8.44 9.61 25.79
CA ARG A 531 -7.10 9.26 26.32
C ARG A 531 -6.44 8.24 25.40
N GLY A 532 -5.65 8.72 24.44
CA GLY A 532 -4.72 7.91 23.65
C GLY A 532 -3.31 8.46 23.73
N THR A 533 -2.40 7.69 24.35
CA THR A 533 -1.19 7.28 23.62
C THR A 533 -1.64 6.25 22.59
N GLY A 534 -1.14 6.34 21.35
CA GLY A 534 -1.41 5.32 20.34
C GLY A 534 -0.68 4.02 20.70
N ASP A 535 -1.31 3.15 21.47
CA ASP A 535 -0.71 1.88 21.92
C ASP A 535 -0.77 0.83 20.80
N GLY A 536 0.40 0.46 20.28
CA GLY A 536 0.56 -0.66 19.36
C GLY A 536 0.99 -1.97 20.02
N SER A 537 1.49 -1.98 21.27
CA SER A 537 2.12 -3.17 21.87
C SER A 537 2.42 -3.16 23.39
N LEU A 538 1.64 -2.47 24.25
CA LEU A 538 1.86 -2.43 25.71
C LEU A 538 0.90 -3.28 26.55
N ARG A 539 0.65 -4.52 26.10
CA ARG A 539 0.12 -5.58 26.99
C ARG A 539 1.21 -6.08 27.96
N ASN A 540 1.56 -5.28 28.96
CA ASN A 540 1.95 -5.70 30.33
C ASN A 540 2.49 -4.52 31.17
N CYS A 541 1.59 -3.73 31.77
CA CYS A 541 1.90 -2.87 32.92
C CYS A 541 0.73 -2.93 33.92
N PRO A 542 0.98 -3.06 35.24
CA PRO A 542 -0.09 -3.16 36.23
C PRO A 542 -0.80 -1.80 36.45
N PRO A 543 -2.09 -1.80 36.81
CA PRO A 543 -2.85 -0.56 36.99
C PRO A 543 -2.42 0.20 38.24
N LEU A 544 -1.86 1.41 38.06
CA LEU A 544 -1.48 2.29 39.16
C LEU A 544 -2.68 3.08 39.71
N LEU A 545 -3.17 2.62 40.86
CA LEU A 545 -3.81 3.40 41.93
C LEU A 545 -4.95 4.36 41.54
N GLU A 546 -6.18 3.89 41.68
CA GLU A 546 -7.29 4.77 42.06
C GLU A 546 -7.06 5.34 43.46
N CYS A 547 -7.52 6.57 43.72
CA CYS A 547 -7.41 7.23 45.02
C CYS A 547 -8.81 7.70 45.48
N PRO A 548 -9.27 7.31 46.69
CA PRO A 548 -10.68 7.40 47.08
C PRO A 548 -11.12 8.80 47.56
N PRO A 549 -12.44 9.09 47.56
CA PRO A 549 -12.97 10.33 48.11
C PRO A 549 -12.90 10.38 49.65
N LYS A 550 -12.47 11.54 50.18
CA LYS A 550 -12.74 11.97 51.56
C LYS A 550 -14.22 12.32 51.69
N SER A 551 -14.92 12.09 52.82
CA SER A 551 -14.57 11.38 54.06
C SER A 551 -15.83 11.17 54.93
N ARG A 552 -15.79 10.21 55.87
CA ARG A 552 -16.39 10.33 57.22
C ARG A 552 -15.84 9.23 58.15
N LEU A 553 -15.97 9.43 59.46
CA LEU A 553 -15.38 8.59 60.51
C LEU A 553 -16.20 7.31 60.74
N VAL A 554 -15.55 6.24 61.19
CA VAL A 554 -15.71 5.60 62.54
C VAL A 554 -14.91 4.27 62.61
N SER A 555 -14.60 3.84 63.83
CA SER A 555 -13.97 2.57 64.28
C SER A 555 -14.56 1.27 63.67
N SER A 556 -13.89 0.10 63.62
CA SER A 556 -12.55 -0.37 64.06
C SER A 556 -12.31 -1.86 63.70
N PHE A 557 -11.11 -2.37 63.99
CA PHE A 557 -10.75 -3.79 64.25
C PHE A 557 -10.74 -4.86 63.12
N SER A 558 -9.51 -5.34 62.88
CA SER A 558 -9.08 -6.76 62.81
C SER A 558 -9.59 -7.78 61.78
N SER A 559 -8.61 -8.20 60.96
CA SER A 559 -8.09 -9.58 60.82
C SER A 559 -8.82 -10.64 59.96
N CYS A 560 -8.00 -11.31 59.13
CA CYS A 560 -8.15 -12.69 58.62
C CYS A 560 -9.36 -13.00 57.72
N SER A 561 -9.40 -14.12 56.98
CA SER A 561 -8.38 -14.91 56.25
C SER A 561 -9.14 -16.00 55.46
N ALA A 562 -8.45 -16.72 54.56
CA ALA A 562 -8.83 -18.05 54.04
C ALA A 562 -10.19 -18.23 53.32
N ALA A 563 -10.10 -18.27 51.97
CA ALA A 563 -10.40 -19.44 51.14
C ALA A 563 -11.86 -19.99 50.99
N PRO A 564 -12.18 -20.73 49.91
CA PRO A 564 -13.56 -20.96 49.46
C PRO A 564 -14.09 -22.38 49.72
N LEU A 565 -15.42 -22.54 49.59
CA LEU A 565 -16.09 -23.84 49.43
C LEU A 565 -17.07 -23.86 48.24
N ARG A 566 -17.30 -25.07 47.72
CA ARG A 566 -18.17 -25.38 46.56
C ARG A 566 -19.53 -25.97 47.00
N PHE A 567 -20.33 -26.37 46.01
CA PHE A 567 -21.68 -26.99 46.08
C PHE A 567 -22.83 -25.98 46.27
N GLY A 568 -24.02 -26.22 45.71
CA GLY A 568 -24.45 -27.35 44.86
C GLY A 568 -25.79 -27.10 44.14
N GLN A 569 -26.13 -27.97 43.18
CA GLN A 569 -27.36 -27.87 42.38
C GLN A 569 -28.63 -28.19 43.19
N ARG A 570 -29.78 -27.55 42.84
CA ARG A 570 -31.00 -28.27 42.38
C ARG A 570 -32.07 -27.34 41.77
N ARG A 571 -33.08 -27.96 41.14
CA ARG A 571 -34.24 -27.36 40.42
C ARG A 571 -35.42 -27.17 41.43
N SER A 572 -36.50 -26.39 41.24
CA SER A 572 -37.41 -26.31 40.08
C SER A 572 -38.66 -25.42 40.35
N ARG A 573 -39.19 -24.80 39.27
CA ARG A 573 -40.63 -24.54 38.94
C ARG A 573 -41.65 -24.07 40.02
N LEU A 574 -42.30 -22.92 39.75
CA LEU A 574 -43.78 -22.73 39.66
C LEU A 574 -44.07 -21.33 39.02
N LEU A 575 -45.31 -20.92 38.70
CA LEU A 575 -46.11 -21.18 37.47
C LEU A 575 -47.23 -20.10 37.36
N ARG A 576 -47.84 -19.86 36.16
CA ARG A 576 -48.97 -18.93 35.84
C ARG A 576 -48.53 -17.44 35.71
N ARG A 577 -49.09 -16.54 34.88
CA ARG A 577 -50.17 -16.45 33.84
C ARG A 577 -49.77 -15.25 32.90
N CYS A 578 -50.30 -14.90 31.72
CA CYS A 578 -51.38 -15.29 30.79
C CYS A 578 -50.78 -15.43 29.34
N ASN A 579 -51.42 -15.54 28.15
CA ASN A 579 -52.71 -15.15 27.50
C ASN A 579 -52.84 -13.64 27.11
N ARG A 580 -53.22 -13.23 25.87
CA ARG A 580 -53.43 -13.94 24.57
C ARG A 580 -53.67 -12.94 23.39
N ASN A 581 -53.69 -13.43 22.13
CA ASN A 581 -54.33 -12.85 20.90
C ASN A 581 -53.63 -11.62 20.24
N ASN A 582 -53.29 -11.58 18.93
CA ASN A 582 -54.06 -11.58 17.64
C ASN A 582 -54.53 -10.16 17.22
N CYS A 583 -54.70 -9.75 15.94
CA CYS A 583 -54.24 -10.15 14.58
C CYS A 583 -54.79 -9.11 13.55
N LEU A 584 -54.39 -9.19 12.25
CA LEU A 584 -55.03 -8.51 11.08
C LEU A 584 -54.89 -6.96 11.02
N SER A 585 -55.02 -6.25 9.88
CA SER A 585 -54.94 -6.61 8.45
C SER A 585 -54.74 -5.37 7.55
N SER A 586 -54.40 -5.60 6.27
CA SER A 586 -54.33 -4.70 5.11
C SER A 586 -55.40 -3.59 4.98
N GLY A 587 -55.01 -2.45 4.37
CA GLY A 587 -55.90 -1.46 3.76
C GLY A 587 -55.14 -0.49 2.82
N SER A 588 -55.73 -0.14 1.67
CA SER A 588 -55.07 0.65 0.61
C SER A 588 -56.01 1.67 -0.03
N MET A 589 -55.57 2.92 -0.25
CA MET A 589 -56.19 3.85 -1.21
C MET A 589 -55.31 5.07 -1.55
N LEU A 590 -55.49 5.61 -2.76
CA LEU A 590 -55.02 6.93 -3.23
C LEU A 590 -56.20 7.92 -3.22
N PRO A 591 -55.95 9.24 -3.13
CA PRO A 591 -55.81 10.09 -4.33
C PRO A 591 -54.48 10.92 -4.28
N GLY A 592 -54.04 11.77 -5.24
CA GLY A 592 -54.70 12.45 -6.37
C GLY A 592 -55.16 13.87 -5.97
N ARG A 593 -54.85 14.99 -6.65
CA ARG A 593 -53.89 15.38 -7.71
C ARG A 593 -53.80 16.94 -7.67
N ASP A 594 -53.10 17.58 -8.61
CA ASP A 594 -53.31 18.98 -9.07
C ASP A 594 -52.88 20.17 -8.15
N THR A 595 -52.52 21.39 -8.62
CA THR A 595 -51.63 21.84 -9.74
C THR A 595 -51.14 23.31 -9.52
N ILE A 596 -50.22 23.81 -10.37
CA ILE A 596 -50.01 25.22 -10.82
C ILE A 596 -49.18 26.22 -9.95
N THR A 597 -47.91 26.42 -10.36
CA THR A 597 -47.14 27.70 -10.61
C THR A 597 -47.15 28.89 -9.60
N PHE A 598 -46.45 30.03 -9.75
CA PHE A 598 -45.48 30.60 -10.73
C PHE A 598 -44.58 31.61 -9.98
N GLY A 599 -43.37 31.94 -10.46
CA GLY A 599 -42.59 33.06 -9.90
C GLY A 599 -41.16 33.20 -10.42
N HIS A 600 -40.91 34.17 -11.29
CA HIS A 600 -39.58 34.54 -11.80
C HIS A 600 -39.19 35.95 -11.35
N GLY A 601 -37.93 36.16 -10.98
CA GLY A 601 -37.36 37.49 -10.72
C GLY A 601 -35.95 37.60 -11.29
N LYS A 602 -35.74 38.48 -12.27
CA LYS A 602 -34.44 38.74 -12.92
C LYS A 602 -33.92 40.13 -12.57
N SER A 603 -32.61 40.26 -12.35
CA SER A 603 -31.82 41.38 -12.86
C SER A 603 -30.33 40.96 -12.94
N ALA A 604 -29.51 41.72 -13.68
CA ALA A 604 -28.11 41.38 -13.96
C ALA A 604 -27.31 42.61 -14.44
N ARG A 605 -26.00 42.41 -14.70
CA ARG A 605 -24.99 43.37 -15.22
C ARG A 605 -24.41 44.35 -14.16
N PRO A 606 -23.30 45.05 -14.45
CA PRO A 606 -21.98 44.48 -14.80
C PRO A 606 -20.81 45.19 -14.09
N PHE A 607 -19.57 44.73 -14.30
CA PHE A 607 -18.34 45.50 -14.04
C PHE A 607 -17.52 45.69 -15.34
N PRO A 608 -16.96 46.88 -15.61
CA PRO A 608 -16.04 47.13 -16.72
C PRO A 608 -14.55 47.10 -16.30
N ASN A 609 -13.67 46.79 -17.24
CA ASN A 609 -12.22 47.04 -17.12
C ASN A 609 -11.88 48.48 -17.51
N ALA A 610 -10.90 49.11 -16.83
CA ALA A 610 -9.79 49.86 -17.47
C ALA A 610 -8.95 50.68 -16.46
N ARG A 611 -7.84 50.11 -15.95
CA ARG A 611 -6.46 50.62 -16.12
C ARG A 611 -5.46 49.74 -15.35
#